data_AF-A0A6L7ZUI4-F1
#
_entry.id   AF-A0A6L7ZUI4-F1
#
_cell.length_a   1.000
_cell.length_b   1.000
_cell.length_c   1.000
_cell.angle_alpha   90.00
_cell.angle_beta   90.00
_cell.angle_gamma   90.00
#
_symmetry.space_group_name_H-M   'P 1'
#
loop_
_entity.id
_entity.type
_entity.pdbx_description
1 polymer ?
#
loop_
_entity_poly.entity_id
_entity_poly.type
_entity_poly.pdbx_seq_one_letter_code
_entity_poly.pdbx_strand_id
1 'polypeptide(L)'
;AVCQTKMTISQRAEVHGVLVDVVCTGRFCDFIERRDGRWGFVLRQPIYEKDRMDPVDPAATVALDPEVLARFPAGYRHLAYLQTQIGYDVKRDMPGLRGPEVERLYACAKSWLAGGPLDWLR
;
A
#
# COMPACT_ATOMS: atom_id res chain seq x y z
N ALA A 1 -6.02 0.81 -20.66
CA ALA A 1 -7.02 0.11 -19.83
C ALA A 1 -6.64 0.21 -18.34
N VAL A 2 -7.58 -0.05 -17.44
CA VAL A 2 -7.40 -0.04 -15.98
C VAL A 2 -8.01 -1.32 -15.41
N CYS A 3 -7.31 -1.99 -14.50
CA CYS A 3 -7.87 -3.11 -13.74
C CYS A 3 -7.69 -2.91 -12.23
N GLN A 4 -8.58 -3.51 -11.44
CA GLN A 4 -8.44 -3.60 -10.00
C GLN A 4 -8.32 -5.06 -9.57
N THR A 5 -7.35 -5.36 -8.71
CA THR A 5 -7.10 -6.72 -8.24
C THR A 5 -6.83 -6.69 -6.75
N LYS A 6 -7.57 -7.51 -5.97
CA LYS A 6 -7.31 -7.66 -4.54
C LYS A 6 -5.92 -8.22 -4.32
N MET A 7 -5.24 -7.72 -3.31
CA MET A 7 -3.89 -8.13 -2.96
C MET A 7 -3.71 -8.19 -1.44
N THR A 8 -2.74 -8.99 -1.04
CA THR A 8 -2.25 -9.04 0.33
C THR A 8 -0.73 -8.98 0.27
N ILE A 9 -0.14 -8.09 1.06
CA ILE A 9 1.30 -8.05 1.30
C ILE A 9 1.54 -8.68 2.68
N SER A 10 2.36 -9.73 2.69
CA SER A 10 2.80 -10.39 3.91
C SER A 10 4.29 -10.15 4.11
N GLN A 11 4.69 -9.74 5.31
CA GLN A 11 6.09 -9.49 5.64
C GLN A 11 6.39 -9.93 7.06
N ARG A 12 7.53 -10.60 7.26
CA ARG A 12 8.06 -10.99 8.56
C ARG A 12 9.31 -10.19 8.87
N ALA A 13 9.42 -9.64 10.08
CA ALA A 13 10.62 -8.96 10.57
C ALA A 13 10.63 -8.91 12.11
N GLU A 14 11.74 -8.49 12.69
CA GLU A 14 11.80 -8.14 14.10
C GLU A 14 11.33 -6.70 14.31
N VAL A 15 10.48 -6.50 15.31
CA VAL A 15 10.07 -5.20 15.83
C VAL A 15 10.33 -5.20 17.32
N HIS A 16 11.21 -4.31 17.79
CA HIS A 16 11.63 -4.24 19.20
C HIS A 16 12.16 -5.58 19.75
N GLY A 17 12.87 -6.34 18.91
CA GLY A 17 13.40 -7.66 19.26
C GLY A 17 12.37 -8.80 19.27
N VAL A 18 11.11 -8.52 18.90
CA VAL A 18 10.05 -9.53 18.77
C VAL A 18 9.83 -9.86 17.30
N LEU A 19 9.91 -11.13 16.93
CA LEU A 19 9.59 -11.58 15.59
C LEU A 19 8.07 -11.47 15.34
N VAL A 20 7.68 -10.71 14.33
CA VAL A 20 6.28 -10.43 13.99
C VAL A 20 5.98 -10.73 12.52
N ASP A 21 4.74 -11.10 12.23
CA ASP A 21 4.16 -11.11 10.88
C ASP A 21 3.23 -9.91 10.72
N VAL A 22 3.38 -9.21 9.60
CA VAL A 22 2.40 -8.23 9.12
C VAL A 22 1.65 -8.79 7.93
N VAL A 23 0.35 -8.58 7.94
CA VAL A 23 -0.53 -8.82 6.79
C VAL A 23 -1.27 -7.53 6.47
N CYS A 24 -1.01 -6.97 5.29
CA CYS A 24 -1.66 -5.77 4.78
C CYS A 24 -2.54 -6.14 3.57
N THR A 25 -3.85 -5.94 3.71
CA THR A 25 -4.82 -6.19 2.65
C THR A 25 -5.14 -4.90 1.92
N GLY A 26 -5.18 -4.99 0.60
CA GLY A 26 -5.60 -3.90 -0.25
C GLY A 26 -6.01 -4.37 -1.63
N ARG A 27 -5.88 -3.46 -2.59
CA ARG A 27 -6.04 -3.75 -4.00
C ARG A 27 -5.06 -2.93 -4.82
N PHE A 28 -4.65 -3.46 -5.95
CA PHE A 28 -3.95 -2.66 -6.96
C PHE A 28 -4.97 -1.97 -7.85
N CYS A 29 -4.68 -0.72 -8.21
CA CYS A 29 -5.22 -0.03 -9.36
C CYS A 29 -4.12 -0.02 -10.42
N ASP A 30 -4.25 -0.90 -11.41
CA ASP A 30 -3.22 -1.15 -12.42
C ASP A 30 -3.61 -0.46 -13.72
N PHE A 31 -2.69 0.32 -14.27
CA PHE A 31 -2.81 0.99 -15.55
C PHE A 31 -2.01 0.20 -16.57
N ILE A 32 -2.69 -0.24 -17.63
CA ILE A 32 -2.10 -1.11 -18.65
C ILE A 32 -2.30 -0.52 -20.05
N GLU A 33 -1.30 -0.72 -20.91
CA GLU A 33 -1.31 -0.26 -22.29
C GLU A 33 -0.82 -1.35 -23.24
N ARG A 34 -1.32 -1.35 -24.48
CA ARG A 34 -0.82 -2.21 -25.55
C ARG A 34 0.07 -1.39 -26.48
N ARG A 35 1.36 -1.73 -26.54
CA ARG A 35 2.36 -1.14 -27.45
C ARG A 35 2.92 -2.23 -28.34
N ASP A 36 2.97 -2.01 -29.65
CA ASP A 36 3.46 -2.97 -30.64
C ASP A 36 2.85 -4.38 -30.48
N GLY A 37 1.53 -4.43 -30.26
CA GLY A 37 0.78 -5.67 -30.07
C GLY A 37 0.94 -6.35 -28.71
N ARG A 38 1.74 -5.81 -27.77
CA ARG A 38 2.00 -6.40 -26.44
C ARG A 38 1.39 -5.57 -25.32
N TRP A 39 0.67 -6.23 -24.41
CA TRP A 39 0.17 -5.60 -23.18
C TRP A 39 1.26 -5.53 -22.12
N GLY A 40 1.30 -4.42 -21.38
CA GLY A 40 2.21 -4.24 -20.23
C GLY A 40 1.63 -3.30 -19.18
N PHE A 41 2.20 -3.37 -17.97
CA PHE A 41 1.93 -2.42 -16.90
C PHE A 41 2.64 -1.09 -17.17
N VAL A 42 1.89 0.00 -17.04
CA VAL A 42 2.42 1.36 -17.04
C VAL A 42 2.60 1.83 -15.59
N LEU A 43 1.63 1.51 -14.73
CA LEU A 43 1.66 1.80 -13.30
C LEU A 43 0.90 0.73 -12.53
N ARG A 44 1.45 0.33 -11.38
CA ARG A 44 0.75 -0.43 -10.35
C ARG A 44 0.70 0.42 -9.10
N GLN A 45 -0.49 0.89 -8.73
CA GLN A 45 -0.66 1.70 -7.53
C GLN A 45 -1.47 0.93 -6.48
N PRO A 46 -0.92 0.64 -5.29
CA PRO A 46 -1.69 0.07 -4.19
C PRO A 46 -2.71 1.07 -3.63
N ILE A 47 -3.85 0.54 -3.21
CA ILE A 47 -4.84 1.14 -2.32
C ILE A 47 -4.92 0.25 -1.08
N TYR A 48 -4.55 0.77 0.07
CA TYR A 48 -4.48 0.03 1.32
C TYR A 48 -5.78 0.12 2.10
N GLU A 49 -6.31 -1.03 2.53
CA GLU A 49 -7.63 -1.11 3.14
C GLU A 49 -7.57 -1.37 4.63
N LYS A 50 -6.72 -2.30 5.05
CA LYS A 50 -6.49 -2.67 6.44
C LYS A 50 -5.19 -3.45 6.57
N ASP A 51 -4.60 -3.39 7.76
CA ASP A 51 -3.50 -4.27 8.11
C ASP A 51 -3.52 -4.65 9.59
N ARG A 52 -2.66 -5.61 9.93
CA ARG A 52 -2.38 -6.05 11.29
C ARG A 52 -0.95 -6.54 11.41
N MET A 53 -0.45 -6.52 12.64
CA MET A 53 0.84 -7.09 13.04
C MET A 53 0.60 -8.05 14.19
N ASP A 54 1.11 -9.27 14.06
CA ASP A 54 0.94 -10.33 15.05
C ASP A 54 2.33 -10.89 15.43
N PRO A 55 2.69 -11.01 16.72
CA PRO A 55 3.86 -11.78 17.13
C PRO A 55 3.80 -13.22 16.62
N VAL A 56 4.93 -13.75 16.17
CA VAL A 56 5.02 -15.15 15.71
C VAL A 56 4.91 -16.11 16.88
N ASP A 57 5.52 -15.77 18.01
CA ASP A 57 5.27 -16.46 19.28
C ASP A 57 3.93 -15.97 19.86
N PRO A 58 2.92 -16.84 20.01
CA PRO A 58 1.60 -16.45 20.52
C PRO A 58 1.61 -16.00 21.99
N ALA A 59 2.68 -16.28 22.75
CA ALA A 59 2.84 -15.80 24.12
C ALA A 59 3.57 -14.43 24.19
N ALA A 60 4.20 -14.00 23.10
CA ALA A 60 4.91 -12.74 23.06
C ALA A 60 3.95 -11.55 22.90
N THR A 61 4.39 -10.39 23.36
CA THR A 61 3.69 -9.12 23.12
C THR A 61 4.67 -8.13 22.49
N VAL A 62 4.16 -7.26 21.61
CA VAL A 62 4.92 -6.17 21.00
C VAL A 62 4.21 -4.85 21.30
N ALA A 63 4.90 -3.95 22.01
CA ALA A 63 4.38 -2.63 22.30
C ALA A 63 4.71 -1.68 21.14
N LEU A 64 3.69 -1.25 20.41
CA LEU A 64 3.85 -0.31 19.30
C LEU A 64 3.70 1.13 19.80
N ASP A 65 4.56 2.00 19.31
CA ASP A 65 4.47 3.44 19.56
C ASP A 65 3.24 4.05 18.82
N PRO A 66 2.23 4.55 19.55
CA PRO A 66 1.04 5.13 18.95
C PRO A 66 1.34 6.38 18.10
N GLU A 67 2.35 7.17 18.47
CA GLU A 67 2.72 8.38 17.75
C GLU A 67 3.33 8.06 16.39
N VAL A 68 4.12 6.98 16.30
CA VAL A 68 4.66 6.50 15.01
C VAL A 68 3.54 5.92 14.15
N LEU A 69 2.63 5.12 14.73
CA LEU A 69 1.47 4.58 14.01
C LEU A 69 0.58 5.69 13.44
N ALA A 70 0.38 6.78 14.17
CA ALA A 70 -0.45 7.91 13.76
C ALA A 70 0.11 8.71 12.56
N ARG A 71 1.40 8.52 12.21
CA ARG A 71 2.03 9.16 11.04
C ARG A 71 1.60 8.54 9.71
N PHE A 72 0.97 7.36 9.75
CA PHE A 72 0.60 6.60 8.57
C PHE A 72 -0.92 6.39 8.48
N PRO A 73 -1.51 6.43 7.28
CA PRO A 73 -2.89 6.04 7.04
C PRO A 73 -3.23 4.66 7.60
N ALA A 74 -4.44 4.56 8.15
CA ALA A 74 -4.88 3.38 8.90
C ALA A 74 -4.85 2.06 8.12
N GLY A 75 -4.91 2.10 6.78
CA GLY A 75 -4.92 0.90 5.93
C GLY A 75 -3.60 0.14 5.87
N TYR A 76 -2.47 0.78 6.22
CA TYR A 76 -1.13 0.17 6.15
C TYR A 76 -0.18 0.61 7.28
N ARG A 77 -0.69 1.18 8.37
CA ARG A 77 0.15 1.77 9.42
C ARG A 77 1.05 0.76 10.13
N HIS A 78 0.66 -0.50 10.26
CA HIS A 78 1.47 -1.55 10.86
C HIS A 78 2.56 -2.04 9.91
N LEU A 79 2.25 -2.16 8.61
CA LEU A 79 3.26 -2.43 7.57
C LEU A 79 4.28 -1.30 7.51
N ALA A 80 3.81 -0.05 7.50
CA ALA A 80 4.69 1.12 7.53
C ALA A 80 5.55 1.18 8.78
N TYR A 81 4.97 0.87 9.95
CA TYR A 81 5.71 0.79 11.20
C TYR A 81 6.86 -0.20 11.08
N LEU A 82 6.56 -1.45 10.68
CA LEU A 82 7.56 -2.49 10.49
C LEU A 82 8.64 -2.06 9.50
N GLN A 83 8.26 -1.53 8.35
CA GLN A 83 9.19 -1.10 7.31
C GLN A 83 10.09 0.07 7.76
N THR A 84 9.55 0.98 8.57
CA THR A 84 10.33 2.08 9.17
C THR A 84 11.37 1.53 10.17
N GLN A 85 11.02 0.52 10.97
CA GLN A 85 11.96 -0.08 11.93
C GLN A 85 13.16 -0.74 11.25
N ILE A 86 12.97 -1.26 10.03
CA ILE A 86 14.04 -1.89 9.24
C ILE A 86 14.70 -0.92 8.23
N GLY A 87 14.43 0.39 8.35
CA GLY A 87 15.17 1.45 7.64
C GLY A 87 14.59 1.90 6.29
N TYR A 88 13.38 1.50 5.92
CA TYR A 88 12.74 2.04 4.70
C TYR A 88 12.17 3.44 4.93
N ASP A 89 12.30 4.31 3.92
CA ASP A 89 11.53 5.54 3.83
C ASP A 89 10.12 5.25 3.29
N VAL A 90 9.15 5.18 4.20
CA VAL A 90 7.78 4.82 3.88
C VAL A 90 6.96 6.07 3.60
N LYS A 91 6.34 6.12 2.41
CA LYS A 91 5.40 7.17 2.04
C LYS A 91 4.27 7.29 3.05
N ARG A 92 3.76 8.50 3.27
CA ARG A 92 2.69 8.81 4.24
C ARG A 92 1.35 9.12 3.58
N ASP A 93 1.35 9.23 2.26
CA ASP A 93 0.25 9.67 1.40
C ASP A 93 -0.21 8.55 0.44
N MET A 94 -0.02 7.29 0.83
CA MET A 94 -0.54 6.18 0.04
C MET A 94 -2.07 6.11 0.09
N PRO A 95 -2.76 5.83 -1.04
CA PRO A 95 -4.21 5.76 -1.12
C PRO A 95 -4.83 4.78 -0.12
N GLY A 96 -5.86 5.23 0.58
CA GLY A 96 -6.72 4.42 1.44
C GLY A 96 -8.09 4.11 0.81
N LEU A 97 -9.03 3.62 1.62
CA LEU A 97 -10.42 3.40 1.18
C LEU A 97 -11.16 4.69 0.78
N ARG A 98 -10.78 5.81 1.39
CA ARG A 98 -11.42 7.13 1.24
C ARG A 98 -10.35 8.21 1.36
N GLY A 99 -10.67 9.41 0.89
CA GLY A 99 -9.80 10.58 1.00
C GLY A 99 -9.22 11.03 -0.34
N PRO A 100 -8.51 12.17 -0.34
CA PRO A 100 -8.08 12.84 -1.55
C PRO A 100 -7.13 11.98 -2.41
N GLU A 101 -6.31 11.12 -1.80
CA GLU A 101 -5.33 10.29 -2.50
C GLU A 101 -6.01 9.25 -3.40
N VAL A 102 -7.07 8.58 -2.91
CA VAL A 102 -7.81 7.58 -3.71
C VAL A 102 -8.73 8.26 -4.73
N GLU A 103 -9.29 9.43 -4.40
CA GLU A 103 -10.09 10.23 -5.33
C GLU A 103 -9.22 10.72 -6.51
N ARG A 104 -8.01 11.21 -6.23
CA ARG A 104 -7.02 11.60 -7.25
C ARG A 104 -6.62 10.41 -8.12
N LEU A 105 -6.39 9.23 -7.52
CA LEU A 105 -6.06 8.01 -8.26
C LEU A 105 -7.18 7.62 -9.23
N TYR A 106 -8.43 7.71 -8.80
CA TYR A 106 -9.58 7.41 -9.65
C TYR A 106 -9.83 8.48 -10.72
N ALA A 107 -9.58 9.76 -10.43
CA ALA A 107 -9.60 10.81 -11.44
C ALA A 107 -8.53 10.56 -12.52
N CYS A 108 -7.32 10.14 -12.11
CA CYS A 108 -6.25 9.74 -13.01
C CYS A 108 -6.65 8.52 -13.87
N ALA A 109 -7.27 7.51 -13.26
CA ALA A 109 -7.80 6.34 -13.97
C ALA A 109 -8.84 6.72 -15.03
N LYS A 110 -9.77 7.64 -14.69
CA LYS A 110 -10.78 8.14 -15.63
C LYS A 110 -10.14 8.91 -16.79
N SER A 111 -9.16 9.77 -16.51
CA SER A 111 -8.42 10.51 -17.53
C SER A 111 -7.67 9.56 -18.49
N TRP A 112 -6.96 8.57 -17.94
CA TRP A 112 -6.24 7.57 -18.71
C TRP A 112 -7.16 6.77 -19.64
N LEU A 113 -8.33 6.35 -19.15
CA LEU A 113 -9.32 5.65 -19.97
C LEU A 113 -9.89 6.52 -21.10
N ALA A 114 -9.89 7.84 -20.94
CA ALA A 114 -10.27 8.79 -21.97
C ALA A 114 -9.12 9.14 -22.94
N GLY A 115 -7.96 8.49 -22.83
CA GLY A 115 -6.76 8.77 -23.65
C GLY A 115 -5.91 9.93 -23.14
N GLY A 116 -6.18 10.44 -21.94
CA GLY A 116 -5.36 11.45 -21.27
C GLY A 116 -4.05 10.90 -20.70
N PRO A 117 -3.12 11.78 -20.29
CA PRO A 117 -1.84 11.37 -19.72
C PRO A 117 -2.00 10.74 -18.31
N LEU A 118 -1.05 9.89 -17.94
CA LEU A 118 -0.95 9.34 -16.59
C LEU A 118 -0.34 10.38 -15.62
N ASP A 119 -1.20 11.13 -14.93
CA ASP A 119 -0.81 12.17 -13.97
C ASP A 119 -0.82 11.68 -12.50
N TRP A 120 -0.19 10.52 -12.27
CA TRP A 120 -0.06 9.94 -10.93
C TRP A 120 1.34 10.11 -10.33
N LEU A 121 2.36 10.05 -11.19
CA LEU A 121 3.78 10.05 -10.84
C LEU A 121 4.40 11.45 -10.72
N ARG A 122 3.58 12.51 -10.85
CA ARG A 122 4.00 13.90 -10.68
C ARG A 122 3.84 14.37 -9.25
#